data_AF-A0A7Y4V783-F1
#
_entry.id   AF-A0A7Y4V783-F1
#
_cell.length_a   1.000
_cell.length_b   1.000
_cell.length_c   1.000
_cell.angle_alpha   90.00
_cell.angle_beta   90.00
_cell.angle_gamma   90.00
#
_symmetry.space_group_name_H-M   'P 1'
#
loop_
_entity.id
_entity.type
_entity.pdbx_description
1 polymer ?
#
loop_
_entity_poly.entity_id
_entity_poly.type
_entity_poly.pdbx_seq_one_letter_code
_entity_poly.pdbx_strand_id
1 'polypeptide(L)' 'MEREKLLKKTIEGLTNLSDPKLLEASNFVDFLLGQLENRILTEGIQNRIAGSKSFSFLEEEKTIYQITDLKERYK' A
#
# COMPACT_ATOMS: atom_id res chain seq x y z
N MET A 1 29.24 1.65 3.87
CA MET A 1 30.06 0.54 3.34
C MET A 1 29.30 -0.39 2.39
N GLU A 2 28.36 -1.22 2.84
CA GLU A 2 27.70 -2.20 1.93
C GLU A 2 26.80 -1.53 0.88
N ARG A 3 26.04 -0.51 1.27
CA ARG A 3 25.24 0.32 0.35
C ARG A 3 26.10 1.05 -0.68
N GLU A 4 27.21 1.63 -0.26
CA GLU A 4 28.13 2.35 -1.17
C GLU A 4 28.78 1.40 -2.17
N LYS A 5 29.17 0.19 -1.72
CA LYS A 5 29.69 -0.86 -2.60
C LYS A 5 28.65 -1.28 -3.64
N LEU A 6 27.40 -1.43 -3.22
CA LEU A 6 26.29 -1.75 -4.13
C LEU A 6 26.07 -0.61 -5.14
N LEU A 7 25.97 0.64 -4.68
CA LEU A 7 25.80 1.81 -5.54
C LEU A 7 26.92 1.92 -6.58
N LYS A 8 28.18 1.75 -6.15
CA LYS A 8 29.33 1.79 -7.06
C LYS A 8 29.22 0.70 -8.15
N LYS A 9 28.94 -0.55 -7.75
CA LYS A 9 28.76 -1.67 -8.69
C LYS A 9 27.60 -1.41 -9.66
N THR A 10 26.50 -0.83 -9.18
CA THR A 10 25.34 -0.49 -10.02
C THR A 10 25.69 0.58 -11.03
N ILE A 11 26.36 1.67 -10.64
CA ILE A 11 26.79 2.73 -11.56
C ILE A 11 27.75 2.18 -12.62
N GLU A 12 28.75 1.38 -12.21
CA GLU A 12 29.67 0.71 -13.14
C GLU A 12 28.92 -0.21 -14.13
N GLY A 13 27.89 -0.93 -13.66
CA GLY A 13 27.03 -1.74 -14.52
C GLY A 13 26.24 -0.91 -15.52
N LEU A 14 25.63 0.19 -15.07
CA LEU A 14 24.83 1.08 -15.91
C LEU A 14 25.66 1.74 -17.02
N THR A 15 26.93 2.09 -16.73
CA THR A 15 27.83 2.68 -17.74
C THR A 15 28.17 1.75 -18.91
N ASN A 16 27.96 0.44 -18.75
CA ASN A 16 28.23 -0.55 -19.80
C ASN A 16 26.97 -0.92 -20.61
N LEU A 17 25.80 -0.36 -20.27
CA LEU A 17 24.57 -0.62 -21.00
C LEU A 17 24.46 0.24 -22.26
N SER A 18 23.80 -0.28 -23.29
CA SER A 18 23.37 0.53 -24.43
C SER A 18 22.24 1.47 -24.03
N ASP A 19 22.07 2.60 -24.75
CA ASP A 19 21.04 3.60 -24.45
C ASP A 19 19.63 3.02 -24.26
N PRO A 20 19.14 2.06 -25.08
CA PRO A 20 17.82 1.47 -24.87
C PRO A 20 17.70 0.70 -23.54
N LYS A 21 18.78 0.03 -23.12
CA LYS A 21 18.83 -0.72 -21.86
C LYS A 21 19.01 0.19 -20.66
N LEU A 22 19.72 1.30 -20.81
CA LEU A 22 19.82 2.34 -19.80
C LEU A 22 18.46 3.00 -19.56
N LEU A 23 17.71 3.29 -20.63
CA LEU A 23 16.34 3.80 -20.54
C LEU A 23 15.41 2.81 -19.82
N GLU A 24 15.49 1.52 -20.14
CA GLU A 24 14.73 0.47 -19.46
C GLU A 24 15.04 0.43 -17.95
N ALA A 25 16.32 0.52 -17.58
CA ALA A 25 16.74 0.58 -16.18
C ALA A 25 16.22 1.84 -15.47
N SER A 26 16.28 3.00 -16.12
CA SER A 26 15.73 4.27 -15.61
C SER A 26 14.24 4.15 -15.33
N ASN A 27 13.47 3.69 -16.33
CA ASN A 27 12.02 3.51 -16.20
C ASN A 27 11.66 2.56 -15.06
N PHE A 28 12.46 1.51 -14.85
CA PHE A 28 12.24 0.57 -13.77
C PHE A 28 12.51 1.19 -12.39
N VAL A 29 13.55 2.02 -12.26
CA VAL A 29 13.81 2.77 -11.01
C VAL A 29 12.65 3.71 -10.71
N ASP A 30 12.16 4.45 -11.70
CA ASP A 30 11.02 5.36 -11.53
C ASP A 30 9.75 4.60 -11.10
N PHE A 31 9.51 3.43 -11.70
CA PHE A 31 8.42 2.54 -11.28
C PHE A 31 8.54 2.10 -9.81
N LEU A 32 9.73 1.70 -9.37
CA LEU A 32 9.97 1.28 -7.98
C LEU A 32 9.76 2.45 -6.99
N LEU A 33 10.19 3.66 -7.35
CA LEU A 33 9.98 4.86 -6.55
C LEU A 33 8.49 5.19 -6.42
N GLY A 34 7.74 5.16 -7.54
CA GLY A 34 6.30 5.38 -7.53
C GLY A 34 5.53 4.38 -6.67
N GLN A 35 5.95 3.10 -6.67
CA GLN A 35 5.35 2.09 -5.79
C GLN A 35 5.59 2.38 -4.31
N LEU A 36 6.78 2.87 -3.97
CA LEU A 36 7.12 3.22 -2.59
C LEU A 36 6.31 4.42 -2.10
N GLU A 37 6.15 5.45 -2.94
CA GLU A 37 5.28 6.60 -2.66
C GLU A 37 3.83 6.20 -2.46
N ASN A 38 3.27 5.37 -3.35
CA ASN A 38 1.91 4.86 -3.25
C ASN A 38 1.70 4.08 -1.95
N ARG A 39 2.68 3.27 -1.54
CA ARG A 39 2.61 2.50 -0.29
C ARG A 39 2.58 3.43 0.91
N ILE A 40 3.48 4.41 0.98
CA ILE A 40 3.53 5.41 2.06
C ILE A 40 2.20 6.19 2.12
N LEU A 41 1.67 6.61 0.97
CA LEU A 41 0.39 7.32 0.89
C LEU A 41 -0.75 6.46 1.42
N THR A 42 -0.82 5.20 1.00
CA THR A 42 -1.87 4.25 1.42
C THR A 42 -1.80 3.97 2.91
N GLU A 43 -0.61 3.69 3.44
CA GLU A 43 -0.37 3.50 4.88
C GLU A 43 -0.76 4.75 5.67
N GLY A 44 -0.42 5.94 5.17
CA GLY A 44 -0.79 7.22 5.78
C GLY A 44 -2.30 7.45 5.82
N ILE A 45 -3.03 7.11 4.75
CA ILE A 45 -4.49 7.18 4.69
C ILE A 45 -5.10 6.20 5.69
N GLN A 46 -4.65 4.94 5.69
CA GLN A 46 -5.15 3.91 6.61
C GLN A 46 -4.97 4.31 8.07
N ASN A 47 -3.78 4.79 8.44
CA ASN A 47 -3.50 5.24 9.81
C ASN A 47 -4.37 6.43 10.22
N ARG A 48 -4.63 7.37 9.31
CA ARG A 48 -5.54 8.50 9.58
C ARG A 48 -6.99 8.04 9.75
N ILE A 49 -7.45 7.10 8.93
CA ILE A 49 -8.80 6.54 9.02
C ILE A 49 -8.97 5.77 10.34
N ALA A 50 -8.01 4.89 10.68
CA ALA A 50 -8.00 4.11 11.90
C ALA A 50 -7.95 4.97 13.17
N GLY A 51 -7.24 6.11 13.12
CA GLY A 51 -7.24 7.10 14.20
C GLY A 51 -8.49 7.99 14.24
N SER A 52 -9.35 7.96 13.22
CA SER A 52 -10.54 8.81 13.14
C SER A 52 -11.76 8.10 13.76
N LYS A 53 -12.55 8.84 14.53
CA LYS A 53 -13.83 8.33 15.06
C LYS A 53 -14.94 8.20 14.00
N SER A 54 -14.66 8.59 12.75
CA SER A 54 -15.67 8.65 11.68
C SER A 54 -16.26 7.29 11.36
N PHE A 55 -15.52 6.20 11.64
CA PHE A 55 -15.94 4.82 11.36
C PHE A 55 -16.11 3.96 12.62
N SER A 56 -16.08 4.55 13.82
CA SER A 56 -16.25 3.80 15.08
C SER A 56 -17.57 3.05 15.16
N PHE A 57 -18.60 3.53 14.46
CA PHE A 57 -19.90 2.86 14.35
C PHE A 57 -19.86 1.50 13.63
N LEU A 58 -18.78 1.19 12.90
CA LEU A 58 -18.56 -0.12 12.27
C LEU A 58 -17.96 -1.14 13.24
N GLU A 59 -17.30 -0.69 14.32
CA GLU A 59 -16.82 -1.57 15.40
C GLU A 59 -17.94 -1.99 16.34
N GLU A 60 -19.05 -1.26 16.33
CA GLU A 60 -20.27 -1.64 17.02
C GLU A 60 -20.99 -2.74 16.23
N GLU A 61 -20.79 -3.99 16.64
CA GLU A 61 -21.62 -5.10 16.18
C GLU A 61 -23.05 -4.88 16.71
N LYS A 62 -23.90 -4.22 15.91
CA LYS A 62 -25.31 -4.05 16.24
C LYS A 62 -25.92 -5.43 16.45
N THR A 63 -26.63 -5.58 17.57
CA THR A 63 -27.34 -6.79 17.95
C THR A 63 -28.06 -7.36 16.73
N ILE A 64 -27.68 -8.58 16.34
CA ILE A 64 -28.27 -9.29 15.20
C ILE A 64 -29.78 -9.42 15.47
N TYR A 65 -30.59 -9.32 14.41
CA TYR A 65 -32.06 -9.45 14.48
C TYR A 65 -32.47 -10.57 15.44
N GLN A 66 -33.29 -10.22 16.43
CA GLN A 66 -33.82 -11.15 17.40
C GLN A 66 -35.13 -11.74 16.89
N ILE A 67 -35.52 -12.89 17.45
CA ILE A 67 -36.84 -13.51 17.19
C ILE A 67 -37.99 -12.55 17.58
N THR A 68 -37.72 -11.58 18.46
CA THR A 68 -38.63 -10.46 18.79
C THR A 68 -38.87 -9.49 17.65
N ASP A 69 -37.97 -9.42 16.67
CA ASP A 69 -38.07 -8.52 15.53
C ASP A 69 -38.92 -9.12 14.39
N LEU A 70 -39.27 -10.41 14.49
CA LEU A 70 -40.14 -11.08 13.53
C LEU A 70 -41.58 -10.58 13.66
N LYS A 71 -42.08 -9.98 12.58
CA LYS A 71 -43.46 -9.48 12.47
C LYS A 71 -44.51 -10.60 12.58
N GLU A 72 -44.19 -11.79 12.08
CA GLU A 72 -45.06 -12.97 12.13
C GLU A 72 -44.26 -14.19 12.60
N ARG A 73 -44.86 -15.00 13.47
CA ARG A 73 -44.27 -16.23 13.99
C ARG A 73 -45.18 -17.40 13.63
N TYR A 74 -44.65 -18.34 12.86
CA TYR A 74 -45.36 -19.59 12.57
C TYR A 74 -45.01 -20.64 13.64
N LYS A 75 -46.01 -21.42 14.06
CA LYS A 75 -45.88 -22.53 15.01
C LYS A 75 -45.73 -23.85 14.28
#